data_AF-A0A945MPI9-F1
#
_entry.id   AF-A0A945MPI9-F1
#
_cell.length_a   1.000
_cell.length_b   1.000
_cell.length_c   1.000
_cell.angle_alpha   90.00
_cell.angle_beta   90.00
_cell.angle_gamma   90.00
#
_symmetry.space_group_name_H-M   'P 1'
#
loop_
_entity.id
_entity.type
_entity.pdbx_description
1 polymer ?
#
loop_
_entity_poly.entity_id
_entity_poly.type
_entity_poly.pdbx_seq_one_letter_code
_entity_poly.pdbx_strand_id
1 'polypeptide(L)'
;MTLRFPEPGKSAEKIIASMEKFTAKGVEMLAFPEVCLCGYACDPAYWQEAVPAAFAREKEKFVVTAGRLRLGVVLATAHWAGAFPVLDLAAKCRERLLAFGEERV
;
A
#
# COMPACT_ATOMS: atom_id res chain seq x y z
N MET A 1 11.06 0.91 -10.98
CA MET A 1 10.10 -0.16 -10.61
C MET A 1 8.78 0.17 -11.30
N THR A 2 8.13 -0.76 -12.00
CA THR A 2 6.80 -0.55 -12.58
C THR A 2 5.76 -1.35 -11.81
N LEU A 3 4.79 -0.66 -11.21
CA LEU A 3 3.65 -1.20 -10.45
C LEU A 3 2.40 -1.09 -11.33
N ARG A 4 2.15 -2.08 -12.17
CA ARG A 4 1.06 -2.07 -13.17
C ARG A 4 0.15 -3.29 -13.07
N PHE A 5 0.28 -4.08 -12.00
CA PHE A 5 -0.54 -5.28 -11.87
C PHE A 5 -1.90 -4.90 -11.29
N PRO A 6 -3.00 -5.32 -11.92
CA PRO A 6 -4.34 -5.15 -11.36
C PRO A 6 -4.52 -5.97 -10.08
N GLU A 7 -3.72 -7.02 -9.86
CA GLU A 7 -3.80 -7.85 -8.67
C GLU A 7 -2.98 -7.28 -7.49
N PRO A 8 -3.62 -6.97 -6.34
CA PRO A 8 -2.96 -6.45 -5.15
C PRO A 8 -1.74 -7.25 -4.70
N GLY A 9 -1.84 -8.58 -4.74
CA GLY A 9 -0.76 -9.47 -4.29
C GLY A 9 0.52 -9.33 -5.11
N LYS A 10 0.42 -9.29 -6.44
CA LYS A 10 1.60 -9.18 -7.33
C LYS A 10 2.29 -7.83 -7.16
N SER A 11 1.52 -6.76 -6.96
CA SER A 11 2.08 -5.44 -6.67
C SER A 11 2.73 -5.40 -5.29
N ALA A 12 2.11 -6.00 -4.27
CA ALA A 12 2.64 -6.07 -2.92
C ALA A 12 3.98 -6.80 -2.86
N GLU A 13 4.12 -7.94 -3.56
CA GLU A 13 5.38 -8.67 -3.68
C GLU A 13 6.51 -7.80 -4.24
N LYS A 14 6.24 -7.03 -5.32
CA LYS A 14 7.22 -6.12 -5.91
C LYS A 14 7.59 -4.96 -4.98
N ILE A 15 6.60 -4.41 -4.28
CA ILE A 15 6.80 -3.33 -3.31
C ILE A 15 7.69 -3.84 -2.18
N ILE A 16 7.38 -4.98 -1.58
CA ILE A 16 8.14 -5.61 -0.49
C ILE A 16 9.57 -5.91 -0.94
N ALA A 17 9.76 -6.54 -2.09
CA ALA A 17 11.10 -6.82 -2.63
C ALA A 17 11.92 -5.53 -2.84
N SER A 18 11.25 -4.44 -3.22
CA SER A 18 11.90 -3.13 -3.36
C SER A 18 12.26 -2.52 -2.01
N MET A 19 11.37 -2.62 -1.00
CA MET A 19 11.68 -2.19 0.37
C MET A 19 12.94 -2.87 0.88
N GLU A 20 13.03 -4.20 0.76
CA GLU A 20 14.21 -4.96 1.20
C GLU A 20 15.46 -4.54 0.43
N LYS A 21 15.37 -4.43 -0.91
CA LYS A 21 16.49 -4.02 -1.76
C LYS A 21 17.02 -2.62 -1.42
N PHE A 22 16.15 -1.65 -1.18
CA PHE A 22 16.56 -0.28 -0.89
C PHE A 22 17.03 -0.11 0.56
N THR A 23 16.41 -0.82 1.51
CA THR A 23 16.90 -0.86 2.89
C THR A 23 18.33 -1.40 2.95
N ALA A 24 18.64 -2.45 2.17
CA ALA A 24 20.00 -3.00 2.05
C ALA A 24 21.02 -2.00 1.49
N LYS A 25 20.57 -0.92 0.85
CA LYS A 25 21.41 0.18 0.35
C LYS A 25 21.48 1.37 1.31
N GLY A 26 20.95 1.24 2.52
CA GLY A 26 20.92 2.30 3.52
C GLY A 26 19.81 3.33 3.33
N VAL A 27 18.81 3.06 2.47
CA VAL A 27 17.66 3.96 2.32
C VAL A 27 16.80 3.88 3.58
N GLU A 28 16.46 5.05 4.12
CA GLU A 28 15.70 5.16 5.37
C GLU A 28 14.21 5.45 5.15
N MET A 29 13.84 5.93 3.96
CA MET A 29 12.45 6.23 3.60
C MET A 29 12.13 5.89 2.14
N LEU A 30 10.96 5.31 1.88
CA LEU A 30 10.40 5.10 0.55
C LEU A 30 8.99 5.65 0.43
N ALA A 31 8.72 6.36 -0.65
CA ALA A 31 7.36 6.75 -1.05
C ALA A 31 6.97 5.98 -2.31
N PHE A 32 5.77 5.39 -2.30
CA PHE A 32 5.23 4.67 -3.45
C PHE A 32 4.19 5.54 -4.18
N PRO A 33 4.06 5.38 -5.52
CA PRO A 33 3.04 6.07 -6.29
C PRO A 33 1.61 5.78 -5.79
N GLU A 34 0.69 6.66 -6.14
CA GLU A 34 -0.74 6.50 -5.88
C GLU A 34 -1.28 5.16 -6.40
N VAL A 35 -2.12 4.51 -5.58
CA VAL A 35 -2.87 3.28 -5.93
C VAL A 35 -1.91 2.16 -6.41
N CYS A 36 -0.73 2.09 -5.81
CA CYS A 36 0.33 1.18 -6.25
C CYS A 36 0.01 -0.30 -6.07
N LEU A 37 -1.00 -0.68 -5.26
CA LEU A 37 -1.40 -2.07 -5.09
C LEU A 37 -2.13 -2.63 -6.31
N CYS A 38 -2.90 -1.82 -7.05
CA CYS A 38 -3.64 -2.31 -8.23
C CYS A 38 -3.26 -1.62 -9.54
N GLY A 39 -2.17 -0.84 -9.55
CA GLY A 39 -1.60 -0.30 -10.79
C GLY A 39 -2.53 0.67 -11.52
N TYR A 40 -3.06 1.66 -10.81
CA TYR A 40 -3.86 2.77 -11.33
C TYR A 40 -5.01 2.31 -12.26
N ALA A 41 -5.93 1.52 -11.71
CA ALA A 41 -7.14 1.09 -12.40
C ALA A 41 -8.22 2.19 -12.35
N CYS A 42 -8.51 2.82 -13.49
CA CYS A 42 -9.61 3.79 -13.63
C CYS A 42 -10.91 3.16 -14.15
N ASP A 43 -10.94 1.84 -14.34
CA ASP A 43 -12.11 1.12 -14.86
C ASP A 43 -13.11 0.84 -13.73
N PRO A 44 -14.36 1.34 -13.81
CA PRO A 44 -15.40 1.01 -12.83
C PRO A 44 -15.68 -0.50 -12.69
N ALA A 45 -15.57 -1.28 -13.77
CA ALA A 45 -15.81 -2.72 -13.72
C ALA A 45 -14.78 -3.42 -12.83
N TYR A 46 -13.52 -2.99 -12.87
CA TYR A 46 -12.47 -3.47 -11.97
C TYR A 46 -12.87 -3.28 -10.50
N TRP A 47 -13.40 -2.10 -10.14
CA TRP A 47 -13.76 -1.79 -8.76
C TRP A 47 -15.00 -2.54 -8.25
N GLN A 48 -15.87 -3.02 -9.15
CA GLN A 48 -16.98 -3.90 -8.79
C GLN A 48 -16.51 -5.32 -8.43
N GLU A 49 -15.45 -5.80 -9.07
CA GLU A 49 -14.86 -7.11 -8.81
C GLU A 49 -13.73 -7.09 -7.77
N ALA A 50 -13.24 -5.89 -7.42
CA ALA A 50 -12.18 -5.71 -6.46
C ALA A 50 -12.58 -6.27 -5.09
N VAL A 51 -11.70 -7.06 -4.48
CA VAL A 51 -11.94 -7.71 -3.19
C VAL A 51 -11.30 -6.87 -2.07
N PRO A 52 -12.07 -6.14 -1.24
CA PRO A 52 -11.50 -5.23 -0.23
C PRO A 52 -10.55 -5.93 0.76
N ALA A 53 -10.88 -7.18 1.13
CA ALA A 53 -10.07 -8.00 2.01
C ALA A 53 -8.67 -8.29 1.44
N ALA A 54 -8.51 -8.36 0.11
CA ALA A 54 -7.20 -8.54 -0.52
C ALA A 54 -6.32 -7.29 -0.30
N PHE A 55 -6.86 -6.10 -0.49
CA PHE A 55 -6.14 -4.84 -0.24
C PHE A 55 -5.74 -4.66 1.22
N ALA A 56 -6.68 -4.94 2.14
CA ALA A 56 -6.41 -4.87 3.58
C ALA A 56 -5.27 -5.82 4.00
N ARG A 57 -5.31 -7.07 3.54
CA ARG A 57 -4.26 -8.08 3.79
C ARG A 57 -2.90 -7.65 3.25
N GLU A 58 -2.85 -7.16 2.01
CA GLU A 58 -1.58 -6.73 1.41
C GLU A 58 -1.01 -5.46 2.08
N LYS A 59 -1.88 -4.53 2.49
CA LYS A 59 -1.51 -3.37 3.32
C LYS A 59 -0.92 -3.79 4.66
N GLU A 60 -1.49 -4.79 5.32
CA GLU A 60 -0.97 -5.31 6.58
C GLU A 60 0.45 -5.89 6.41
N LYS A 61 0.68 -6.73 5.39
CA LYS A 61 2.01 -7.28 5.08
C LYS A 61 3.05 -6.18 4.86
N PHE A 62 2.66 -5.12 4.16
CA PHE A 62 3.51 -3.95 3.94
C PHE A 62 3.89 -3.28 5.27
N VAL A 63 2.91 -3.00 6.14
CA VAL A 63 3.13 -2.37 7.45
C VAL A 63 4.04 -3.21 8.35
N VAL A 64 3.83 -4.52 8.39
CA VAL A 64 4.67 -5.47 9.14
C VAL A 64 6.10 -5.45 8.59
N THR A 65 6.25 -5.52 7.27
CA THR A 65 7.55 -5.52 6.60
C THR A 65 8.32 -4.22 6.86
N ALA A 66 7.66 -3.06 6.74
CA ALA A 66 8.27 -1.77 7.04
C ALA A 66 8.73 -1.66 8.50
N GLY A 67 7.99 -2.27 9.43
CA GLY A 67 8.40 -2.39 10.83
C GLY A 67 9.65 -3.23 11.02
N ARG A 68 9.67 -4.44 10.43
CA ARG A 68 10.84 -5.33 10.46
C ARG A 68 12.09 -4.67 9.90
N LEU A 69 11.95 -3.89 8.83
CA LEU A 69 13.04 -3.19 8.16
C LEU A 69 13.43 -1.86 8.82
N ARG A 70 12.69 -1.38 9.83
CA ARG A 70 12.84 -0.02 10.38
C ARG A 70 12.88 1.06 9.29
N LEU A 71 12.02 0.88 8.28
CA LEU A 71 11.95 1.72 7.10
C LEU A 71 10.75 2.66 7.21
N GLY A 72 10.99 3.96 7.01
CA GLY A 72 9.90 4.92 6.81
C GLY A 72 9.23 4.66 5.47
N VAL A 73 7.90 4.56 5.43
CA VAL A 73 7.19 4.29 4.18
C VAL A 73 5.92 5.10 4.04
N VAL A 74 5.63 5.50 2.80
CA VAL A 74 4.37 6.14 2.41
C VAL A 74 3.74 5.29 1.29
N LEU A 75 2.54 4.78 1.55
CA LEU A 75 1.76 3.94 0.64
C LEU A 75 0.38 4.55 0.46
N ALA A 76 0.04 4.90 -0.77
CA ALA A 76 -1.31 5.29 -1.14
C ALA A 76 -2.01 4.10 -1.83
N THR A 77 -3.14 3.65 -1.29
CA THR A 77 -3.91 2.51 -1.80
C THR A 77 -5.40 2.71 -1.61
N ALA A 78 -6.24 1.90 -2.28
CA ALA A 78 -7.68 1.89 -2.01
C ALA A 78 -8.00 1.32 -0.61
N HIS A 79 -9.01 1.92 0.03
CA HIS A 79 -9.69 1.46 1.22
C HIS A 79 -11.20 1.51 1.00
N TRP A 80 -11.96 0.72 1.75
CA TRP A 80 -13.42 0.70 1.66
C TRP A 80 -14.02 1.13 2.99
N ALA A 81 -14.69 2.28 2.98
CA ALA A 81 -15.53 2.77 4.08
C ALA A 81 -17.04 2.55 3.80
N GLY A 82 -17.36 1.80 2.74
CA GLY A 82 -18.72 1.56 2.25
C GLY A 82 -18.68 0.76 0.93
N ALA A 83 -19.70 0.93 0.08
CA ALA A 83 -19.82 0.19 -1.18
C ALA A 83 -18.75 0.57 -2.24
N PHE A 84 -18.11 1.74 -2.08
CA PHE A 84 -17.13 2.26 -3.02
C PHE A 84 -15.76 2.46 -2.36
N PRO A 85 -14.67 2.26 -3.11
CA PRO A 85 -13.33 2.54 -2.61
C PRO A 85 -13.09 4.04 -2.47
N VAL A 86 -12.41 4.42 -1.39
CA VAL A 86 -11.79 5.73 -1.19
C VAL A 86 -10.27 5.57 -1.24
N LEU A 87 -9.56 6.64 -1.62
CA LEU A 87 -8.11 6.65 -1.54
C LEU A 87 -7.69 6.75 -0.06
N ASP A 88 -6.85 5.82 0.37
CA ASP A 88 -6.27 5.73 1.71
C ASP A 88 -4.76 5.91 1.66
N LEU A 89 -4.24 6.65 2.62
CA LEU A 89 -2.82 6.89 2.78
C LEU A 89 -2.33 6.21 4.06
N ALA A 90 -1.63 5.10 3.88
CA ALA A 90 -0.91 4.44 4.95
C ALA A 90 0.53 4.98 4.98
N ALA A 91 0.83 5.78 6.00
CA ALA A 91 2.20 6.16 6.32
C ALA A 91 2.69 5.39 7.54
N LYS A 92 3.97 4.99 7.54
CA LYS A 92 4.64 4.48 8.73
C LYS A 92 5.97 5.18 8.86
N CYS A 93 6.19 5.81 10.00
CA CYS A 93 7.46 6.44 10.34
C CYS A 93 8.14 5.59 11.41
N ARG A 94 9.19 4.84 11.03
CA ARG A 94 10.13 4.01 11.84
C ARG A 94 9.60 3.29 13.10
N GLU A 95 9.05 4.01 14.08
CA GLU A 95 8.56 3.49 15.36
C GLU A 95 7.04 3.65 15.56
N ARG A 96 6.32 4.32 14.65
CA ARG A 96 4.88 4.57 14.75
C ARG A 96 4.17 4.43 13.40
N LEU A 97 3.08 3.68 13.39
CA LEU A 97 2.12 3.70 12.28
C LEU A 97 1.37 5.04 12.32
N LEU A 98 1.36 5.76 11.20
CA LEU A 98 0.55 6.95 10.99
C LEU A 98 -0.48 6.60 9.91
N ALA A 99 -1.57 5.95 10.32
CA ALA A 99 -2.72 5.80 9.43
C ALA A 99 -3.42 7.16 9.34
N PHE A 100 -3.51 7.73 8.14
CA PHE A 100 -4.34 8.90 7.86
C PHE A 100 -5.60 8.42 7.14
N GLY A 101 -6.67 8.20 7.90
CA GLY A 101 -7.94 7.66 7.38
C GLY A 101 -9.08 7.46 8.39
N GLU A 102 -8.95 7.89 9.65
CA GLU A 102 -10.10 8.02 10.56
C GLU A 102 -10.49 9.50 10.65
N GLU A 103 -11.42 9.92 9.79
CA GLU A 103 -12.26 11.07 10.09
C GLU A 103 -13.49 10.53 10.83
N ARG A 104 -13.52 10.69 12.16
CA ARG A 104 -14.78 10.65 12.89
C ARG A 104 -15.58 11.88 12.48
N VAL A 105 -16.63 11.68 11.69
CA VAL A 105 -17.81 12.54 11.67
C VAL A 105 -19.04 11.64 11.73
#